data_AF-A0A6C0LET2-F1
#
_entry.id   AF-A0A6C0LET2-F1
#
_cell.length_a   1.000
_cell.length_b   1.000
_cell.length_c   1.000
_cell.angle_alpha   90.00
_cell.angle_beta   90.00
_cell.angle_gamma   90.00
#
_symmetry.space_group_name_H-M   'P 1'
#
loop_
_entity.id
_entity.type
_entity.pdbx_description
1 polymer ?
#
loop_
_entity_poly.entity_id
_entity_poly.type
_entity_poly.pdbx_seq_one_letter_code
_entity_poly.pdbx_strand_id
1 'polypeptide(L)'
;MINNYVTFIGVLGTLFSLISFRSILWEIYTTGITINLPYEYLILTLVGWLLTMIYGILTRSIVVITLGFIYFCIFLSILIVKILNPYKA
;
A
#
# COMPACT_ATOMS: atom_id res chain seq x y z
N MET A 1 -3.11 -28.23 -8.82
CA MET A 1 -2.21 -27.47 -9.71
C MET A 1 -2.65 -26.02 -9.92
N ILE A 2 -3.92 -25.73 -10.22
CA ILE A 2 -4.43 -24.36 -10.46
C ILE A 2 -4.16 -23.38 -9.29
N ASN A 3 -4.33 -23.81 -8.03
CA ASN A 3 -4.09 -22.95 -6.86
C ASN A 3 -2.65 -22.43 -6.73
N ASN A 4 -1.65 -23.17 -7.24
CA ASN A 4 -0.25 -22.74 -7.16
C ASN A 4 0.06 -21.61 -8.15
N TYR A 5 -0.55 -21.64 -9.34
CA TYR A 5 -0.38 -20.57 -10.33
C TYR A 5 -1.05 -19.26 -9.89
N VAL A 6 -2.24 -19.33 -9.29
CA VAL A 6 -2.93 -18.15 -8.74
C VAL A 6 -2.10 -17.50 -7.63
N THR A 7 -1.53 -18.31 -6.74
CA THR A 7 -0.66 -17.84 -5.66
C THR A 7 0.60 -17.19 -6.21
N PHE A 8 1.23 -17.82 -7.21
CA PHE A 8 2.44 -17.30 -7.85
C PHE A 8 2.21 -15.98 -8.58
N ILE A 9 1.11 -15.86 -9.33
CA ILE A 9 0.71 -14.61 -9.99
C ILE A 9 0.43 -13.51 -8.96
N GLY A 10 -0.25 -13.85 -7.85
CA GLY A 10 -0.47 -12.94 -6.73
C GLY A 10 0.83 -12.40 -6.15
N VAL A 11 1.80 -13.28 -5.87
CA VAL A 11 3.11 -12.89 -5.34
C VAL A 11 3.87 -12.02 -6.34
N LEU A 12 3.90 -12.38 -7.62
CA LEU A 12 4.57 -11.56 -8.65
C LEU A 12 3.93 -10.17 -8.78
N GLY A 13 2.60 -10.09 -8.85
CA GLY A 13 1.88 -8.83 -8.92
C GLY A 13 2.24 -7.90 -7.76
N THR A 14 2.53 -8.48 -6.59
CA THR A 14 2.87 -7.72 -5.38
C THR A 14 4.31 -7.27 -5.34
N LEU A 15 5.23 -8.08 -5.85
CA LEU A 15 6.60 -7.65 -6.05
C LEU A 15 6.68 -6.49 -7.05
N PHE A 16 5.95 -6.57 -8.17
CA PHE A 16 5.90 -5.48 -9.15
C PHE A 16 5.32 -4.21 -8.55
N SER A 17 4.20 -4.30 -7.83
CA SER A 17 3.59 -3.12 -7.22
C SER A 17 4.45 -2.53 -6.10
N LEU A 18 5.12 -3.34 -5.27
CA LEU A 18 6.10 -2.84 -4.28
C LEU A 18 7.27 -2.10 -4.96
N ILE A 19 7.77 -2.60 -6.09
CA ILE A 19 8.81 -1.92 -6.87
C ILE A 19 8.29 -0.59 -7.43
N SER A 20 7.04 -0.52 -7.91
CA SER A 20 6.42 0.72 -8.38
C SER A 20 6.27 1.77 -7.27
N PHE A 21 6.04 1.34 -6.03
CA PHE A 21 5.96 2.24 -4.88
C PHE A 21 7.32 2.70 -4.34
N ARG A 22 8.41 2.02 -4.71
CA ARG A 22 9.76 2.35 -4.24
C ARG A 22 10.18 3.76 -4.61
N SER A 23 9.93 4.21 -5.85
CA SER A 23 10.29 5.55 -6.31
C SER A 23 9.57 6.63 -5.50
N ILE A 24 8.26 6.45 -5.30
CA ILE A 24 7.41 7.37 -4.53
C ILE A 24 7.86 7.41 -3.07
N LEU A 25 8.12 6.25 -2.45
CA LEU A 25 8.60 6.18 -1.07
C LEU A 25 9.98 6.81 -0.90
N TRP A 26 10.89 6.59 -1.86
CA TRP A 26 12.22 7.20 -1.85
C TRP A 26 12.14 8.72 -1.99
N GLU A 27 11.29 9.22 -2.87
CA GLU A 27 11.07 10.65 -3.05
C GLU A 27 10.49 11.28 -1.78
N ILE A 28 9.45 10.68 -1.19
CA ILE A 28 8.88 11.15 0.09
C ILE A 28 9.92 11.14 1.21
N TYR A 29 10.74 10.09 1.29
CA TYR A 29 11.76 9.96 2.34
C TYR A 29 12.90 10.97 2.18
N THR A 30 13.37 11.19 0.94
CA THR A 30 14.51 12.06 0.64
C THR A 30 14.15 13.54 0.62
N THR A 31 12.99 13.88 0.07
CA THR A 31 12.56 15.27 -0.09
C THR A 31 11.64 15.74 1.04
N GLY A 32 10.93 14.82 1.70
CA GLY A 32 9.85 15.14 2.63
C GLY A 32 8.62 15.73 1.95
N ILE A 33 8.63 15.79 0.61
CA ILE A 33 7.60 16.41 -0.20
C ILE A 33 6.45 15.42 -0.35
N THR A 34 5.29 15.80 0.19
CA THR A 34 4.06 15.01 0.12
C THR A 34 2.92 15.80 -0.53
N ILE A 35 3.22 16.96 -1.11
CA ILE A 35 2.21 17.84 -1.75
C ILE A 35 1.47 17.15 -2.87
N ASN A 36 2.14 16.30 -3.65
CA ASN A 36 1.53 15.57 -4.76
C ASN A 36 0.53 14.49 -4.34
N LEU A 37 0.36 14.23 -3.03
CA LEU A 37 -0.51 13.17 -2.50
C LEU A 37 -1.68 13.76 -1.68
N PRO A 38 -2.82 14.13 -2.28
CA PRO A 38 -3.95 14.70 -1.54
C PRO A 38 -4.39 13.81 -0.37
N TYR A 39 -4.82 14.43 0.74
CA TYR A 39 -5.21 13.69 1.95
C TYR A 39 -6.37 12.73 1.66
N GLU A 40 -7.31 13.13 0.80
CA GLU A 40 -8.44 12.36 0.35
C GLU A 40 -7.98 11.06 -0.33
N TYR A 41 -6.95 11.13 -1.17
CA TYR A 41 -6.38 9.96 -1.83
C TYR A 41 -5.76 9.00 -0.81
N LEU A 42 -5.00 9.51 0.17
CA LEU A 42 -4.38 8.67 1.20
C LEU A 42 -5.44 7.98 2.07
N ILE A 43 -6.47 8.71 2.50
CA ILE A 43 -7.57 8.17 3.31
C ILE A 43 -8.37 7.12 2.53
N LEU A 44 -8.74 7.41 1.27
CA LEU A 44 -9.44 6.45 0.41
C LEU A 44 -8.61 5.19 0.19
N THR A 45 -7.30 5.34 -0.01
CA THR A 45 -6.38 4.22 -0.21
C THR A 45 -6.26 3.36 1.05
N LEU A 46 -6.20 3.98 2.24
CA LEU A 46 -6.21 3.25 3.52
C LEU A 46 -7.50 2.46 3.71
N VAL A 47 -8.66 3.05 3.42
CA VAL A 47 -9.95 2.36 3.46
C VAL A 47 -9.97 1.19 2.46
N GLY A 48 -9.44 1.39 1.25
CA GLY A 48 -9.33 0.35 0.22
C GLY A 48 -8.48 -0.85 0.65
N TRP A 49 -7.33 -0.60 1.31
CA TRP A 49 -6.50 -1.68 1.84
C TRP A 49 -7.13 -2.38 3.04
N LEU A 50 -7.90 -1.65 3.86
CA LEU A 50 -8.66 -2.21 4.97
C LEU A 50 -9.78 -3.13 4.46
N LEU A 51 -10.51 -2.72 3.41
CA LEU A 51 -11.49 -3.56 2.71
C LEU A 51 -10.83 -4.78 2.05
N THR A 52 -9.63 -4.63 1.48
CA THR A 52 -8.87 -5.75 0.90
C THR A 52 -8.50 -6.79 1.96
N MET A 53 -8.12 -6.35 3.17
CA MET A 53 -7.87 -7.27 4.28
C MET A 53 -9.15 -8.02 4.69
N ILE A 54 -10.29 -7.31 4.78
CA ILE A 54 -11.61 -7.93 5.06
C ILE A 54 -11.94 -8.97 3.98
N TYR A 55 -11.75 -8.64 2.71
CA TYR A 55 -11.94 -9.58 1.60
C TYR A 55 -11.01 -10.80 1.70
N GLY A 56 -9.75 -10.60 2.07
CA GLY A 56 -8.79 -11.68 2.31
C GLY A 56 -9.23 -12.64 3.43
N ILE A 57 -9.80 -12.10 4.51
CA ILE A 57 -10.37 -12.89 5.62
C ILE A 57 -11.57 -13.72 5.12
N LEU A 58 -12.51 -13.10 4.40
CA LEU A 58 -13.70 -13.77 3.86
C LEU A 58 -13.35 -14.89 2.88
N THR A 59 -12.31 -14.68 2.06
CA THR A 59 -11.82 -15.65 1.08
C THR A 59 -10.81 -16.64 1.64
N ARG A 60 -10.44 -16.53 2.92
CA ARG A 60 -9.40 -17.33 3.60
C ARG A 60 -8.05 -17.30 2.87
N SER A 61 -7.75 -16.19 2.18
CA SER A 61 -6.52 -16.01 1.42
C SER A 61 -5.48 -15.27 2.26
N ILE A 62 -4.56 -16.02 2.86
CA ILE A 62 -3.44 -15.47 3.65
C ILE A 62 -2.64 -14.46 2.82
N VAL A 63 -2.40 -14.76 1.54
CA VAL A 63 -1.64 -13.88 0.65
C VAL A 63 -2.31 -12.51 0.54
N VAL A 64 -3.62 -12.46 0.31
CA VAL A 64 -4.37 -11.20 0.18
C VAL A 64 -4.36 -10.41 1.49
N ILE A 65 -4.47 -11.10 2.63
CA ILE A 65 -4.41 -10.46 3.96
C ILE A 65 -3.02 -9.83 4.19
N THR A 66 -1.95 -10.59 3.96
CA THR A 66 -0.58 -10.11 4.17
C THR A 66 -0.27 -8.90 3.29
N LEU A 67 -0.75 -8.91 2.04
CA LEU A 67 -0.57 -7.79 1.12
C LEU A 67 -1.35 -6.55 1.55
N GLY A 68 -2.62 -6.74 1.89
CA GLY A 68 -3.44 -5.65 2.42
C GLY A 68 -2.79 -4.99 3.62
N PHE A 69 -2.21 -5.79 4.52
CA PHE A 69 -1.50 -5.29 5.69
C PHE A 69 -0.22 -4.51 5.34
N ILE A 70 0.62 -5.04 4.44
CA ILE A 70 1.86 -4.37 4.02
C ILE A 70 1.54 -2.99 3.41
N TYR A 71 0.61 -2.94 2.46
CA TYR A 71 0.25 -1.67 1.83
C TYR A 71 -0.45 -0.72 2.78
N PHE A 72 -1.29 -1.22 3.68
CA PHE A 72 -1.89 -0.41 4.73
C PHE A 72 -0.82 0.29 5.57
N CYS A 73 0.20 -0.44 6.03
CA CYS A 73 1.32 0.14 6.80
C CYS A 73 2.11 1.18 5.99
N ILE A 74 2.37 0.92 4.70
CA ILE A 74 3.06 1.87 3.81
C ILE A 74 2.29 3.19 3.72
N PHE A 75 1.00 3.14 3.36
CA PHE A 75 0.18 4.34 3.20
C PHE A 75 -0.08 5.06 4.53
N LEU A 76 -0.16 4.32 5.63
CA LEU A 76 -0.28 4.89 6.96
C LEU A 76 0.99 5.70 7.31
N SER A 77 2.16 5.15 6.97
CA SER A 77 3.44 5.82 7.20
C SER A 77 3.56 7.11 6.38
N ILE A 78 3.11 7.09 5.11
CA ILE A 78 3.06 8.28 4.25
C ILE A 78 2.12 9.33 4.84
N LEU A 79 0.93 8.93 5.30
CA LEU A 79 -0.03 9.83 5.92
C LEU A 79 0.54 10.48 7.20
N ILE A 80 1.22 9.70 8.05
CA ILE A 80 1.88 10.21 9.25
C ILE A 80 2.94 11.25 8.88
N VAL A 81 3.82 10.95 7.92
CA VAL A 81 4.85 11.89 7.46
C VAL A 81 4.23 13.18 6.94
N LYS A 82 3.13 13.08 6.19
CA LYS A 82 2.39 14.24 5.67
C LYS A 82 1.72 15.06 6.77
N ILE A 83 1.16 14.43 7.81
CA ILE A 83 0.58 15.13 8.97
C ILE A 83 1.67 15.85 9.78
N LEU A 84 2.85 15.23 9.93
CA LEU A 84 3.97 15.82 10.66
C LEU A 84 4.67 16.94 9.89
N ASN A 85 4.66 16.91 8.55
CA ASN A 85 5.25 17.93 7.68
C ASN A 85 4.25 18.48 6.64
N PRO A 86 3.19 19.18 7.07
CA PRO A 86 2.11 19.61 6.16
C PRO A 86 2.52 20.69 5.15
N TYR A 87 3.66 21.37 5.39
CA TYR A 87 4.13 22.51 4.59
C TYR A 87 5.36 22.22 3.73
N LYS A 88 5.91 20.99 3.76
CA LYS A 88 7.01 20.63 2.85
C LYS A 88 6.44 20.29 1.47
N ALA A 89 6.51 21.34 0.64
CA ALA A 89 6.24 21.38 -0.78
C ALA A 89 7.36 20.81 -1.62
#